data_AF-A0A3P6RRK5-F1
#
_entry.id   AF-A0A3P6RRK5-F1
#
_cell.length_a   1.000
_cell.length_b   1.000
_cell.length_c   1.000
_cell.angle_alpha   90.00
_cell.angle_beta   90.00
_cell.angle_gamma   90.00
#
_symmetry.space_group_name_H-M   'P 1'
#
loop_
_entity.id
_entity.type
_entity.pdbx_description
1 polymer ?
#
loop_
_entity_poly.entity_id
_entity_poly.type
_entity_poly.pdbx_seq_one_letter_code
_entity_poly.pdbx_strand_id
1 'polypeptide(L)'
;MCGLCVMFGFVNHYLYMELRSATPWRLVARPILRAHEFAQFESPNAAKLMIFEIIHFYMLTIEKNILYPLMIVSTISVNKWTLHPYFLALFSLRLLRSAYCQPQLLYIPLAFSFLLIHADLSVLTNIDAYFPLIVYLSVLIWPKAMEVALKLNFILAYVAPWQISWGSAFHAFAQPFSVPHTALVCAQTLISSVVSAPLNPFLVIVEFASGSSFFLTSYVRPVKFWEKDYNTRRVDHSNTRLISQIDRGPMMDDSNLNAVFYEHLTRSLQASLAGDLLLGRWSSSVQPGDCFILASFYLNSLVHIIEVGNGFVTFQLRGLEFRGTYCHQREVEAISEDVTEGVGCCCCSPGSLPGMLSLNTAWVLRWLAWEVVTAKYIVDGYSITDNSAVNLLQVTFRFQVTALRPIESSSRYVDLDPMFGAANDEDFDMNLMGVSRHSFAELYEPWIRHCIQERALHDTPLSDEDGGIQRVIAFCFALSVVGRRALASAAHNRHANAAESFLYGLHALFKGDFREFGRLDVNWSWWMFLKSQL
;
A
#
# COMPACT_ATOMS: atom_id res chain seq x y z
N MET A 1 -20.14 -24.24 -24.92
CA MET A 1 -19.57 -22.91 -24.66
C MET A 1 -19.88 -22.40 -23.26
N CYS A 2 -21.15 -22.34 -22.82
CA CYS A 2 -21.50 -21.86 -21.47
C CYS A 2 -20.78 -22.63 -20.35
N GLY A 3 -20.73 -23.97 -20.40
CA GLY A 3 -19.98 -24.77 -19.42
C GLY A 3 -18.49 -24.43 -19.36
N LEU A 4 -17.84 -24.18 -20.51
CA LEU A 4 -16.43 -23.74 -20.54
C LEU A 4 -16.26 -22.36 -19.89
N CYS A 5 -17.17 -21.41 -20.16
CA CYS A 5 -17.16 -20.08 -19.54
C CYS A 5 -17.31 -20.16 -18.02
N VAL A 6 -18.23 -21.00 -17.54
CA VAL A 6 -18.45 -21.21 -16.10
C VAL A 6 -17.24 -21.87 -15.45
N MET A 7 -16.64 -22.88 -16.08
CA MET A 7 -15.45 -23.55 -15.56
C MET A 7 -14.24 -22.60 -15.50
N PHE A 8 -13.98 -21.83 -16.56
CA PHE A 8 -12.91 -20.83 -16.57
C PHE A 8 -13.16 -19.75 -15.51
N GLY A 9 -14.39 -19.23 -15.43
CA GLY A 9 -14.74 -18.23 -14.43
C GLY A 9 -14.62 -18.75 -12.99
N PHE A 10 -14.99 -20.00 -12.74
CA PHE A 10 -14.80 -20.64 -11.44
C PHE A 10 -13.32 -20.77 -11.07
N VAL A 11 -12.47 -21.21 -12.00
CA VAL A 11 -11.03 -21.35 -11.74
C VAL A 11 -10.38 -19.97 -11.53
N ASN A 12 -10.70 -18.98 -12.37
CA ASN A 12 -10.08 -17.65 -12.33
C ASN A 12 -10.58 -16.76 -11.19
N HIS A 13 -11.89 -16.74 -10.93
CA HIS A 13 -12.49 -15.75 -10.02
C HIS A 13 -12.85 -16.33 -8.66
N TYR A 14 -13.04 -17.65 -8.54
CA TYR A 14 -13.32 -18.30 -7.25
C TYR A 14 -12.08 -19.02 -6.71
N LEU A 15 -11.56 -20.01 -7.43
CA LEU A 15 -10.46 -20.85 -6.92
C LEU A 15 -9.17 -20.04 -6.74
N TYR A 16 -8.75 -19.30 -7.77
CA TYR A 16 -7.52 -18.48 -7.68
C TYR A 16 -7.61 -17.42 -6.56
N MET A 17 -8.79 -16.82 -6.39
CA MET A 17 -9.05 -15.84 -5.32
C MET A 17 -8.88 -16.46 -3.94
N GLU A 18 -9.57 -17.58 -3.67
CA GLU A 18 -9.50 -18.28 -2.38
C GLU A 18 -8.09 -18.81 -2.09
N LEU A 19 -7.36 -19.27 -3.10
CA LEU A 19 -5.99 -19.76 -2.92
C LEU A 19 -4.99 -18.64 -2.59
N ARG A 20 -5.29 -17.40 -2.98
CA ARG A 20 -4.44 -16.22 -2.79
C ARG A 20 -4.84 -15.34 -1.61
N SER A 21 -6.08 -15.44 -1.14
CA SER A 21 -6.56 -14.71 0.04
C SER A 21 -5.68 -15.01 1.26
N ALA A 22 -5.63 -14.07 2.20
CA ALA A 22 -4.80 -14.22 3.41
C ALA A 22 -5.18 -15.48 4.21
N THR A 23 -6.48 -15.79 4.27
CA THR A 23 -7.02 -16.99 4.94
C THR A 23 -7.97 -17.76 4.02
N PRO A 24 -7.47 -18.71 3.20
CA PRO A 24 -8.29 -19.49 2.28
C PRO A 24 -9.49 -20.15 2.97
N TRP A 25 -10.69 -19.93 2.43
CA TRP A 25 -11.98 -20.37 3.00
C TRP A 25 -12.20 -20.02 4.47
N ARG A 26 -11.41 -19.08 5.02
CA ARG A 26 -11.35 -18.74 6.45
C ARG A 26 -11.06 -19.96 7.34
N LEU A 27 -10.36 -20.96 6.81
CA LEU A 27 -10.00 -22.20 7.50
C LEU A 27 -8.49 -22.43 7.53
N VAL A 28 -7.78 -21.99 6.50
CA VAL A 28 -6.32 -22.14 6.41
C VAL A 28 -5.65 -20.88 6.96
N ALA A 29 -4.61 -21.05 7.77
CA ALA A 29 -3.96 -19.94 8.48
C ALA A 29 -3.04 -19.09 7.59
N ARG A 30 -2.65 -19.60 6.41
CA ARG A 30 -1.71 -18.94 5.49
C ARG A 30 -2.18 -19.12 4.05
N PRO A 31 -1.88 -18.17 3.15
CA PRO A 31 -2.16 -18.30 1.74
C PRO A 31 -1.44 -19.53 1.15
N ILE A 32 -2.12 -20.18 0.20
CA ILE A 32 -1.57 -21.35 -0.52
C ILE A 32 -0.66 -20.86 -1.65
N LEU A 33 -1.12 -19.89 -2.44
CA LEU A 33 -0.33 -19.24 -3.48
C LEU A 33 0.45 -18.06 -2.89
N ARG A 34 1.70 -18.32 -2.51
CA ARG A 34 2.56 -17.34 -1.82
C ARG A 34 3.43 -16.56 -2.79
N ALA A 35 3.60 -15.27 -2.51
CA ALA A 35 4.64 -14.46 -3.11
C ALA A 35 6.04 -14.92 -2.64
N HIS A 36 7.09 -14.56 -3.37
CA HIS A 36 8.46 -15.00 -3.08
C HIS A 36 8.94 -14.37 -1.78
N GLU A 37 8.50 -13.14 -1.56
CA GLU A 37 8.87 -12.26 -0.46
C GLU A 37 7.99 -12.50 0.78
N PHE A 38 7.10 -13.50 0.78
CA PHE A 38 6.15 -13.73 1.88
C PHE A 38 6.85 -13.92 3.25
N ALA A 39 8.02 -14.56 3.26
CA ALA A 39 8.81 -14.77 4.49
C ALA A 39 9.68 -13.57 4.89
N GLN A 40 9.83 -12.57 4.01
CA GLN A 40 10.66 -11.40 4.26
C GLN A 40 9.85 -10.35 5.04
N PHE A 41 10.51 -9.65 5.96
CA PHE A 41 9.92 -8.53 6.68
C PHE A 41 9.93 -7.28 5.78
N GLU A 42 11.08 -6.94 5.21
CA GLU A 42 11.26 -5.91 4.20
C GLU A 42 11.94 -6.50 2.97
N SER A 43 11.36 -6.26 1.78
CA SER A 43 11.93 -6.72 0.52
C SER A 43 12.89 -5.67 -0.04
N PRO A 44 14.18 -5.99 -0.27
CA PRO A 44 15.13 -5.02 -0.83
C PRO A 44 14.91 -4.71 -2.31
N ASN A 45 14.13 -5.54 -3.00
CA ASN A 45 13.87 -5.46 -4.44
C ASN A 45 12.36 -5.51 -4.70
N ALA A 46 11.94 -5.00 -5.87
CA ALA A 46 10.58 -5.10 -6.34
C ALA A 46 10.08 -6.56 -6.40
N ALA A 47 8.78 -6.76 -6.17
CA ALA A 47 8.16 -8.07 -6.09
C ALA A 47 8.32 -8.89 -7.39
N LYS A 48 8.94 -10.07 -7.30
CA LYS A 48 9.17 -10.94 -8.46
C LYS A 48 7.86 -11.50 -9.01
N LEU A 49 7.75 -11.57 -10.34
CA LEU A 49 6.63 -12.20 -11.04
C LEU A 49 6.68 -13.72 -10.86
N MET A 50 5.61 -14.27 -10.28
CA MET A 50 5.46 -15.71 -10.12
C MET A 50 4.79 -16.36 -11.34
N ILE A 51 5.10 -17.64 -11.58
CA ILE A 51 4.53 -18.39 -12.71
C ILE A 51 3.00 -18.43 -12.64
N PHE A 52 2.41 -18.62 -11.45
CA PHE A 52 0.96 -18.65 -11.30
C PHE A 52 0.29 -17.30 -11.63
N GLU A 53 0.97 -16.17 -11.42
CA GLU A 53 0.47 -14.84 -11.77
C GLU A 53 0.44 -14.66 -13.28
N ILE A 54 1.48 -15.15 -13.96
CA ILE A 54 1.57 -15.15 -15.42
C ILE A 54 0.46 -16.02 -16.02
N ILE A 55 0.24 -17.22 -15.47
CA ILE A 55 -0.85 -18.10 -15.91
C ILE A 55 -2.20 -17.41 -15.72
N HIS A 56 -2.45 -16.82 -14.55
CA HIS A 56 -3.70 -16.09 -14.28
C HIS A 56 -3.94 -14.95 -15.27
N PHE A 57 -2.91 -14.14 -15.57
CA PHE A 57 -2.97 -13.07 -16.55
C PHE A 57 -3.38 -13.57 -17.95
N TYR A 58 -2.77 -14.66 -18.42
CA TYR A 58 -3.13 -15.25 -19.70
C TYR A 58 -4.53 -15.87 -19.70
N MET A 59 -4.92 -16.53 -18.61
CA MET A 59 -6.29 -17.07 -18.46
C MET A 59 -7.33 -15.95 -18.52
N LEU A 60 -7.08 -14.81 -17.85
CA LEU A 60 -7.96 -13.64 -17.89
C LEU A 60 -8.03 -13.01 -19.29
N THR A 61 -6.91 -13.00 -20.01
CA THR A 61 -6.84 -12.50 -21.40
C THR A 61 -7.65 -13.38 -22.34
N ILE A 62 -7.55 -14.71 -22.21
CA ILE A 62 -8.34 -15.68 -23.01
C ILE A 62 -9.83 -15.54 -22.69
N GLU A 63 -10.17 -15.43 -21.39
CA GLU A 63 -11.55 -15.28 -20.93
C GLU A 63 -12.21 -14.03 -21.53
N LYS A 64 -11.55 -12.87 -21.44
CA LYS A 64 -12.07 -11.58 -21.93
C LYS A 64 -12.14 -11.47 -23.45
N ASN A 65 -11.09 -11.89 -24.15
CA ASN A 65 -10.94 -11.62 -25.59
C ASN A 65 -11.49 -12.72 -26.48
N ILE A 66 -11.59 -13.96 -26.00
CA ILE A 66 -11.99 -15.12 -26.81
C ILE A 66 -13.29 -15.71 -26.29
N LEU A 67 -13.31 -16.11 -25.01
CA LEU A 67 -14.36 -16.96 -24.46
C LEU A 67 -15.71 -16.23 -24.38
N TYR A 68 -15.75 -15.05 -23.76
CA TYR A 68 -17.00 -14.28 -23.64
C TYR A 68 -17.53 -13.74 -24.97
N PRO A 69 -16.72 -13.15 -25.86
CA PRO A 69 -17.20 -12.74 -27.18
C PRO A 69 -17.76 -13.91 -28.00
N LEU A 70 -17.10 -15.07 -27.99
CA LEU A 70 -17.58 -16.28 -28.67
C LEU A 70 -18.90 -16.78 -28.09
N MET A 71 -19.04 -16.75 -26.75
CA MET A 71 -20.30 -17.09 -26.09
C MET A 71 -21.42 -16.15 -26.53
N ILE A 72 -21.19 -14.83 -26.52
CA ILE A 72 -22.19 -13.84 -26.94
C ILE A 72 -22.62 -14.08 -28.40
N VAL A 73 -21.68 -14.27 -29.33
CA VAL A 73 -22.00 -14.57 -30.74
C VAL A 73 -22.78 -15.88 -30.89
N SER A 74 -22.40 -16.91 -30.14
CA SER A 74 -23.11 -18.19 -30.12
C SER A 74 -24.55 -18.03 -29.65
N THR A 75 -24.79 -17.25 -28.59
CA THR A 75 -26.15 -17.06 -28.04
C THR A 75 -27.07 -16.31 -28.99
N ILE A 76 -26.55 -15.29 -29.70
CA ILE A 76 -27.29 -14.56 -30.72
C ILE A 76 -27.65 -15.51 -31.88
N SER A 77 -26.72 -16.37 -32.28
CA SER A 77 -26.93 -17.32 -33.38
C SER A 77 -28.03 -18.35 -33.08
N VAL A 78 -28.12 -18.81 -31.83
CA VAL A 78 -29.15 -19.77 -31.37
C VAL A 78 -30.55 -19.14 -31.29
N ASN A 79 -30.65 -17.82 -31.11
CA ASN A 79 -31.92 -17.11 -30.93
C ASN A 79 -32.85 -17.19 -32.16
N LYS A 80 -32.35 -17.56 -33.36
CA LYS A 80 -33.16 -17.64 -34.61
C LYS A 80 -34.00 -16.37 -34.88
N TRP A 81 -33.56 -15.20 -34.41
CA TRP A 81 -34.27 -13.91 -34.53
C TRP A 81 -35.66 -13.87 -33.87
N THR A 82 -35.92 -14.69 -32.85
CA THR A 82 -37.20 -14.62 -32.12
C THR A 82 -37.33 -13.32 -31.32
N LEU A 83 -36.22 -12.85 -30.74
CA LEU A 83 -36.15 -11.52 -30.13
C LEU A 83 -35.83 -10.46 -31.19
N HIS A 84 -36.44 -9.28 -31.03
CA HIS A 84 -36.21 -8.16 -31.94
C HIS A 84 -34.70 -7.79 -31.99
N PRO A 85 -34.12 -7.52 -33.19
CA PRO A 85 -32.68 -7.23 -33.34
C PRO A 85 -32.14 -6.12 -32.41
N TYR A 86 -32.93 -5.06 -32.17
CA TYR A 86 -32.55 -3.99 -31.22
C TYR A 86 -32.30 -4.49 -29.79
N PHE A 87 -33.12 -5.41 -29.27
CA PHE A 87 -32.93 -5.97 -27.93
C PHE A 87 -31.71 -6.89 -27.89
N LEU A 88 -31.50 -7.68 -28.94
CA LEU A 88 -30.30 -8.51 -29.09
C LEU A 88 -29.01 -7.68 -29.09
N ALA A 89 -28.99 -6.57 -29.81
CA ALA A 89 -27.87 -5.63 -29.80
C ALA A 89 -27.64 -5.01 -28.41
N LEU A 90 -28.71 -4.61 -27.71
CA LEU A 90 -28.63 -4.07 -26.36
C LEU A 90 -28.05 -5.08 -25.36
N PHE A 91 -28.56 -6.31 -25.37
CA PHE A 91 -28.14 -7.38 -24.46
C PHE A 91 -26.68 -7.75 -24.71
N SER A 92 -26.29 -7.94 -25.98
CA SER A 92 -24.91 -8.26 -26.34
C SER A 92 -23.93 -7.16 -25.98
N LEU A 93 -24.26 -5.89 -26.23
CA LEU A 93 -23.41 -4.77 -25.85
C LEU A 93 -23.24 -4.68 -24.32
N ARG A 94 -24.33 -4.88 -23.56
CA ARG A 94 -24.27 -4.89 -22.10
C ARG A 94 -23.39 -6.03 -21.58
N LEU A 95 -23.58 -7.25 -22.07
CA LEU A 95 -22.79 -8.43 -21.68
C LEU A 95 -21.32 -8.26 -22.04
N LEU A 96 -21.02 -7.72 -23.22
CA LEU A 96 -19.65 -7.48 -23.68
C LEU A 96 -18.97 -6.42 -22.80
N ARG A 97 -19.66 -5.32 -22.48
CA ARG A 97 -19.15 -4.29 -21.56
C ARG A 97 -18.84 -4.90 -20.19
N SER A 98 -19.76 -5.71 -19.65
CA SER A 98 -19.55 -6.39 -18.38
C SER A 98 -18.38 -7.38 -18.43
N ALA A 99 -18.20 -8.12 -19.52
CA ALA A 99 -17.08 -9.05 -19.69
C ALA A 99 -15.72 -8.34 -19.67
N TYR A 100 -15.59 -7.17 -20.30
CA TYR A 100 -14.34 -6.40 -20.32
C TYR A 100 -14.05 -5.65 -19.01
N CYS A 101 -15.09 -5.08 -18.38
CA CYS A 101 -14.93 -4.31 -17.15
C CYS A 101 -14.84 -5.19 -15.90
N GLN A 102 -15.71 -6.20 -15.78
CA GLN A 102 -15.95 -6.99 -14.56
C GLN A 102 -16.28 -8.46 -14.91
N PRO A 103 -15.32 -9.22 -15.46
CA PRO A 103 -15.54 -10.63 -15.81
C PRO A 103 -15.96 -11.48 -14.60
N GLN A 104 -15.52 -11.13 -13.39
CA GLN A 104 -15.81 -11.86 -12.16
C GLN A 104 -17.30 -11.94 -11.82
N LEU A 105 -18.12 -11.01 -12.33
CA LEU A 105 -19.56 -11.00 -12.07
C LEU A 105 -20.38 -11.81 -13.08
N LEU A 106 -19.75 -12.35 -14.14
CA LEU A 106 -20.47 -12.91 -15.28
C LEU A 106 -20.69 -14.43 -15.19
N TYR A 107 -19.78 -15.18 -14.55
CA TYR A 107 -19.83 -16.64 -14.55
C TYR A 107 -20.99 -17.22 -13.73
N ILE A 108 -21.33 -16.63 -12.57
CA ILE A 108 -22.44 -17.11 -11.72
C ILE A 108 -23.81 -16.86 -12.39
N PRO A 109 -24.12 -15.64 -12.89
CA PRO A 109 -25.35 -15.42 -13.65
C PRO A 109 -25.47 -16.34 -14.85
N LEU A 110 -24.37 -16.58 -15.57
CA LEU A 110 -24.36 -17.48 -16.72
C LEU A 110 -24.69 -18.92 -16.33
N ALA A 111 -24.11 -19.42 -15.23
CA ALA A 111 -24.40 -20.74 -14.69
C ALA A 111 -25.88 -20.85 -14.27
N PHE A 112 -26.38 -19.84 -13.56
CA PHE A 112 -27.78 -19.77 -13.13
C PHE A 112 -28.75 -19.77 -14.32
N SER A 113 -28.53 -18.90 -15.32
CA SER A 113 -29.37 -18.84 -16.52
C SER A 113 -29.34 -20.16 -17.31
N PHE A 114 -28.18 -20.82 -17.38
CA PHE A 114 -28.07 -22.12 -18.05
C PHE A 114 -28.87 -23.21 -17.34
N LEU A 115 -28.74 -23.31 -16.01
CA LEU A 115 -29.49 -24.26 -15.19
C LEU A 115 -30.99 -23.98 -15.24
N LEU A 116 -31.40 -22.71 -15.17
CA LEU A 116 -32.81 -22.33 -15.19
C LEU A 116 -33.50 -22.75 -16.50
N ILE A 117 -32.83 -22.65 -17.66
CA ILE A 117 -33.42 -23.10 -18.92
C ILE A 117 -33.37 -24.62 -19.09
N HIS A 118 -32.24 -25.25 -18.80
CA HIS A 118 -32.05 -26.67 -19.11
C HIS A 118 -32.57 -27.62 -18.03
N ALA A 119 -32.71 -27.18 -16.78
CA ALA A 119 -33.30 -27.95 -15.70
C ALA A 119 -34.75 -27.53 -15.45
N ASP A 120 -34.95 -26.34 -14.87
CA ASP A 120 -36.24 -25.94 -14.31
C ASP A 120 -37.31 -25.67 -15.37
N LEU A 121 -36.93 -24.98 -16.46
CA LEU A 121 -37.86 -24.60 -17.51
C LEU A 121 -37.81 -25.54 -18.73
N SER A 122 -37.16 -26.70 -18.63
CA SER A 122 -37.02 -27.67 -19.74
C SER A 122 -38.34 -28.16 -20.35
N VAL A 123 -39.45 -28.01 -19.60
CA VAL A 123 -40.81 -28.42 -20.01
C VAL A 123 -41.43 -27.47 -21.05
N LEU A 124 -41.05 -26.20 -21.07
CA LEU A 124 -41.64 -25.22 -22.00
C LEU A 124 -40.91 -25.29 -23.35
N THR A 125 -41.69 -25.36 -24.43
CA THR A 125 -41.15 -25.42 -25.79
C THR A 125 -40.60 -24.05 -26.23
N ASN A 126 -39.48 -24.05 -26.96
CA ASN A 126 -38.81 -22.86 -27.51
C ASN A 126 -38.19 -21.86 -26.52
N ILE A 127 -37.96 -22.22 -25.24
CA ILE A 127 -37.29 -21.30 -24.30
C ILE A 127 -35.84 -21.00 -24.68
N ASP A 128 -35.15 -21.93 -25.36
CA ASP A 128 -33.75 -21.75 -25.75
C ASP A 128 -33.52 -20.45 -26.54
N ALA A 129 -34.53 -20.00 -27.29
CA ALA A 129 -34.46 -18.75 -28.05
C ALA A 129 -34.42 -17.50 -27.14
N TYR A 130 -34.98 -17.58 -25.93
CA TYR A 130 -34.97 -16.53 -24.92
C TYR A 130 -33.73 -16.53 -24.01
N PHE A 131 -32.76 -17.43 -24.24
CA PHE A 131 -31.53 -17.48 -23.43
C PHE A 131 -30.80 -16.12 -23.30
N PRO A 132 -30.61 -15.32 -24.36
CA PRO A 132 -29.96 -14.00 -24.23
C PRO A 132 -30.69 -13.04 -23.29
N LEU A 133 -32.02 -13.09 -23.25
CA LEU A 133 -32.84 -12.27 -22.36
C LEU A 133 -32.66 -12.72 -20.90
N ILE A 134 -32.68 -14.03 -20.66
CA ILE A 134 -32.52 -14.59 -19.31
C ILE A 134 -31.12 -14.27 -18.78
N VAL A 135 -30.07 -14.44 -19.59
CA VAL A 135 -28.69 -14.06 -19.19
C VAL A 135 -28.61 -12.58 -18.87
N TYR A 136 -29.20 -11.71 -19.70
CA TYR A 136 -29.22 -10.27 -19.44
C TYR A 136 -29.91 -9.92 -18.11
N LEU A 137 -31.08 -10.52 -17.83
CA LEU A 137 -31.79 -10.30 -16.58
C LEU A 137 -31.00 -10.81 -15.38
N SER A 138 -30.40 -12.00 -15.47
CA SER A 138 -29.56 -12.56 -14.40
C SER A 138 -28.34 -11.68 -14.13
N VAL A 139 -27.68 -11.13 -15.17
CA VAL A 139 -26.54 -10.21 -15.02
C VAL A 139 -26.95 -8.87 -14.43
N LEU A 140 -28.20 -8.42 -14.64
CA LEU A 140 -28.73 -7.20 -14.02
C LEU A 140 -29.03 -7.41 -12.52
N ILE A 141 -29.60 -8.57 -12.16
CA ILE A 141 -30.04 -8.88 -10.79
C ILE A 141 -28.86 -9.26 -9.89
N TRP A 142 -27.86 -9.95 -10.43
CA TRP A 142 -26.78 -10.54 -9.63
C TRP A 142 -25.96 -9.55 -8.79
N PRO A 143 -25.48 -8.40 -9.31
CA PRO A 143 -24.75 -7.43 -8.49
C PRO A 143 -25.60 -6.88 -7.35
N LYS A 144 -26.92 -6.73 -7.56
CA LYS A 144 -27.86 -6.28 -6.53
C LYS A 144 -28.10 -7.36 -5.47
N ALA A 145 -28.17 -8.63 -5.87
CA ALA A 145 -28.24 -9.74 -4.93
C ALA A 145 -26.98 -9.83 -4.05
N MET A 146 -25.80 -9.60 -4.62
CA MET A 146 -24.54 -9.52 -3.88
C MET A 146 -24.54 -8.34 -2.89
N GLU A 147 -25.03 -7.16 -3.30
CA GLU A 147 -25.14 -6.00 -2.40
C GLU A 147 -26.07 -6.29 -1.21
N VAL A 148 -27.21 -6.96 -1.45
CA VAL A 148 -28.12 -7.40 -0.39
C VAL A 148 -27.42 -8.38 0.55
N ALA A 149 -26.70 -9.37 0.03
CA ALA A 149 -25.98 -10.35 0.83
C ALA A 149 -24.91 -9.70 1.72
N LEU A 150 -24.14 -8.75 1.18
CA LEU A 150 -23.13 -8.00 1.95
C LEU A 150 -23.77 -7.15 3.05
N LYS A 151 -24.90 -6.48 2.78
CA LYS A 151 -25.63 -5.71 3.79
C LYS A 151 -26.23 -6.60 4.88
N LEU A 152 -26.75 -7.76 4.51
CA LEU A 152 -27.24 -8.74 5.47
C LEU A 152 -26.10 -9.27 6.35
N ASN A 153 -24.95 -9.61 5.77
CA ASN A 153 -23.77 -10.02 6.53
C ASN A 153 -23.31 -8.92 7.50
N PHE A 154 -23.32 -7.65 7.07
CA PHE A 154 -23.01 -6.52 7.94
C PHE A 154 -23.98 -6.41 9.11
N ILE A 155 -25.28 -6.54 8.87
CA ILE A 155 -26.31 -6.53 9.92
C ILE A 155 -26.13 -7.71 10.88
N LEU A 156 -25.89 -8.92 10.34
CA LEU A 156 -25.67 -10.11 11.16
C LEU A 156 -24.42 -9.96 12.03
N ALA A 157 -23.31 -9.49 11.47
CA ALA A 157 -22.09 -9.20 12.22
C ALA A 157 -22.34 -8.19 13.36
N TYR A 158 -23.14 -7.15 13.10
CA TYR A 158 -23.47 -6.13 14.09
C TYR A 158 -24.43 -6.62 15.19
N VAL A 159 -25.36 -7.52 14.86
CA VAL A 159 -26.34 -8.10 15.80
C VAL A 159 -25.78 -9.31 16.56
N ALA A 160 -24.56 -9.75 16.22
CA ALA A 160 -23.94 -10.94 16.81
C ALA A 160 -23.79 -10.81 18.34
N PRO A 161 -24.29 -11.78 19.13
CA PRO A 161 -24.39 -11.64 20.58
C PRO A 161 -23.03 -11.62 21.30
N TRP A 162 -21.95 -12.07 20.67
CA TRP A 162 -20.59 -12.07 21.24
C TRP A 162 -19.74 -10.85 20.86
N GLN A 163 -20.15 -10.03 19.89
CA GLN A 163 -19.51 -8.74 19.57
C GLN A 163 -19.92 -7.65 20.59
N ILE A 164 -20.96 -7.93 21.34
CA ILE A 164 -21.56 -7.10 22.37
C ILE A 164 -20.75 -7.35 23.65
N SER A 165 -19.81 -6.46 23.96
CA SER A 165 -19.07 -6.43 25.24
C SER A 165 -19.99 -6.08 26.43
N TRP A 166 -20.86 -7.00 26.88
CA TRP A 166 -21.82 -6.73 27.96
C TRP A 166 -21.84 -7.85 29.00
N GLY A 167 -21.45 -7.50 30.24
CA GLY A 167 -21.47 -8.38 31.40
C GLY A 167 -22.85 -8.63 32.02
N SER A 168 -23.93 -8.76 31.23
CA SER A 168 -25.29 -8.94 31.75
C SER A 168 -26.14 -9.93 30.94
N ALA A 169 -26.72 -10.91 31.64
CA ALA A 169 -27.62 -11.94 31.11
C ALA A 169 -28.98 -11.41 30.61
N PHE A 170 -29.31 -10.15 30.91
CA PHE A 170 -30.57 -9.52 30.50
C PHE A 170 -30.68 -9.36 28.97
N HIS A 171 -29.56 -9.27 28.25
CA HIS A 171 -29.54 -9.06 26.80
C HIS A 171 -29.91 -10.31 25.98
N ALA A 172 -29.67 -11.50 26.51
CA ALA A 172 -30.13 -12.75 25.89
C ALA A 172 -31.67 -12.81 25.79
N PHE A 173 -32.38 -12.11 26.69
CA PHE A 173 -33.84 -11.96 26.65
C PHE A 173 -34.31 -10.81 25.74
N ALA A 174 -33.51 -9.78 25.50
CA ALA A 174 -33.86 -8.65 24.63
C ALA A 174 -33.78 -9.00 23.12
N GLN A 175 -32.90 -9.93 22.75
CA GLN A 175 -32.66 -10.30 21.35
C GLN A 175 -33.88 -10.93 20.65
N PRO A 176 -34.69 -11.81 21.28
CA PRO A 176 -35.98 -12.24 20.73
C PRO A 176 -36.97 -11.10 20.44
N PHE A 177 -36.93 -10.00 21.22
CA PHE A 177 -37.79 -8.83 20.99
C PHE A 177 -37.33 -7.96 19.81
N SER A 178 -36.16 -8.22 19.23
CA SER A 178 -35.71 -7.60 17.97
C SER A 178 -36.23 -8.34 16.71
N VAL A 179 -36.72 -9.57 16.86
CA VAL A 179 -37.25 -10.41 15.76
C VAL A 179 -38.45 -9.77 15.04
N PRO A 180 -39.41 -9.10 15.71
CA PRO A 180 -40.51 -8.39 15.03
C PRO A 180 -40.04 -7.28 14.08
N HIS A 181 -38.89 -6.66 14.35
CA HIS A 181 -38.29 -5.63 13.49
C HIS A 181 -37.48 -6.22 12.32
N THR A 182 -37.24 -7.54 12.31
CA THR A 182 -36.44 -8.19 11.26
C THR A 182 -37.09 -8.08 9.89
N ALA A 183 -38.42 -8.10 9.80
CA ALA A 183 -39.14 -7.88 8.54
C ALA A 183 -38.93 -6.46 7.99
N LEU A 184 -38.97 -5.45 8.87
CA LEU A 184 -38.72 -4.05 8.48
C LEU A 184 -37.27 -3.84 8.06
N VAL A 185 -36.31 -4.39 8.81
CA VAL A 185 -34.88 -4.34 8.48
C VAL A 185 -34.62 -5.05 7.15
N CYS A 186 -35.22 -6.21 6.91
CA CYS A 186 -35.12 -6.92 5.63
C CYS A 186 -35.70 -6.09 4.47
N ALA A 187 -36.93 -5.57 4.60
CA ALA A 187 -37.53 -4.71 3.59
C ALA A 187 -36.66 -3.47 3.30
N GLN A 188 -36.13 -2.85 4.36
CA GLN A 188 -35.24 -1.72 4.26
C GLN A 188 -33.91 -2.06 3.57
N THR A 189 -33.33 -3.23 3.85
CA THR A 189 -32.10 -3.70 3.18
C THR A 189 -32.32 -3.94 1.70
N LEU A 190 -33.49 -4.48 1.31
CA LEU A 190 -33.86 -4.67 -0.09
C LEU A 190 -34.01 -3.33 -0.80
N ILE A 191 -34.78 -2.39 -0.24
CA ILE A 191 -34.97 -1.05 -0.80
C ILE A 191 -33.63 -0.31 -0.91
N SER A 192 -32.83 -0.36 0.15
CA SER A 192 -31.48 0.21 0.21
C SER A 192 -30.56 -0.35 -0.88
N SER A 193 -30.62 -1.65 -1.18
CA SER A 193 -29.80 -2.29 -2.22
C SER A 193 -30.28 -1.98 -3.63
N VAL A 194 -31.60 -1.90 -3.85
CA VAL A 194 -32.15 -1.44 -5.13
C VAL A 194 -31.64 -0.03 -5.47
N VAL A 195 -31.70 0.86 -4.48
CA VAL A 195 -31.30 2.28 -4.59
C VAL A 195 -29.77 2.48 -4.46
N SER A 196 -29.01 1.44 -4.06
CA SER A 196 -27.59 1.51 -3.68
C SER A 196 -27.28 2.59 -2.64
N ALA A 197 -28.20 2.80 -1.69
CA ALA A 197 -28.01 3.66 -0.54
C ALA A 197 -27.26 2.91 0.57
N PRO A 198 -26.30 3.54 1.27
CA PRO A 198 -25.62 2.90 2.40
C PRO A 198 -26.54 2.81 3.63
N LEU A 199 -26.30 1.79 4.47
CA LEU A 199 -26.98 1.60 5.75
C LEU A 199 -26.09 2.11 6.88
N ASN A 200 -26.65 2.96 7.74
CA ASN A 200 -25.98 3.42 8.94
C ASN A 200 -26.64 2.79 10.17
N PRO A 201 -25.88 2.15 11.09
CA PRO A 201 -26.43 1.74 12.37
C PRO A 201 -26.74 2.99 13.21
N PHE A 202 -27.98 3.09 13.69
CA PHE A 202 -28.41 4.15 14.60
C PHE A 202 -28.69 3.51 15.96
N LEU A 203 -27.85 3.84 16.96
CA LEU A 203 -28.05 3.44 18.34
C LEU A 203 -29.08 4.37 18.98
N VAL A 204 -30.31 3.89 19.15
CA VAL A 204 -31.35 4.58 19.91
C VAL A 204 -31.13 4.28 21.39
N ILE A 205 -30.58 5.25 22.14
CA ILE A 205 -30.64 5.23 23.61
C ILE A 205 -32.03 5.74 24.00
N VAL A 206 -33.02 4.84 24.03
CA VAL A 206 -34.29 5.08 24.72
C VAL A 206 -34.32 4.16 25.92
N GLU A 207 -34.58 4.74 27.09
CA GLU A 207 -34.48 4.14 28.43
C GLU A 207 -35.30 2.85 28.61
N PHE A 208 -36.23 2.56 27.70
CA PHE A 208 -37.05 1.33 27.67
C PHE A 208 -36.71 0.34 26.53
N ALA A 209 -35.73 0.64 25.68
CA ALA A 209 -35.28 -0.24 24.60
C ALA A 209 -33.74 -0.24 24.53
N SER A 210 -33.09 -0.67 25.61
CA SER A 210 -31.63 -0.88 25.64
C SER A 210 -31.25 -2.09 24.78
N GLY A 211 -31.12 -1.87 23.47
CA GLY A 211 -30.45 -2.82 22.57
C GLY A 211 -31.01 -2.97 21.15
N SER A 212 -32.02 -2.21 20.71
CA SER A 212 -32.48 -2.31 19.32
C SER A 212 -31.55 -1.53 18.38
N SER A 213 -30.71 -2.24 17.63
CA SER A 213 -29.96 -1.67 16.51
C SER A 213 -30.93 -1.37 15.36
N PHE A 214 -31.36 -0.12 15.22
CA PHE A 214 -32.13 0.31 14.06
C PHE A 214 -31.15 0.72 12.96
N PHE A 215 -31.31 0.18 11.76
CA PHE A 215 -30.53 0.64 10.60
C PHE A 215 -31.32 1.75 9.93
N LEU A 216 -30.66 2.83 9.52
CA LEU A 216 -31.27 3.88 8.70
C LEU A 216 -30.65 3.89 7.31
N THR A 217 -31.48 4.00 6.28
CA THR A 217 -30.98 4.23 4.92
C THR A 217 -30.49 5.66 4.82
N SER A 218 -29.21 5.82 4.51
CA SER A 218 -28.67 7.13 4.19
C SER A 218 -29.08 7.58 2.78
N TYR A 219 -28.67 8.79 2.39
CA TYR A 219 -28.83 9.26 1.02
C TYR A 219 -27.89 8.52 0.07
N VAL A 220 -28.28 8.40 -1.21
CA VAL A 220 -27.42 7.83 -2.25
C VAL A 220 -26.21 8.72 -2.43
N ARG A 221 -25.01 8.14 -2.31
CA ARG A 221 -23.76 8.85 -2.52
C ARG A 221 -23.19 8.49 -3.89
N PRO A 222 -22.68 9.46 -4.65
CA PRO A 222 -21.90 9.15 -5.85
C PRO A 222 -20.66 8.35 -5.47
N VAL A 223 -20.21 7.46 -6.35
CA VAL A 223 -19.00 6.65 -6.13
C VAL A 223 -17.80 7.56 -5.86
N LYS A 224 -17.67 8.67 -6.58
CA LYS A 224 -16.74 9.74 -6.19
C LYS A 224 -17.39 10.63 -5.13
N PHE A 225 -17.21 10.30 -3.85
CA PHE A 225 -17.86 11.03 -2.75
C PHE A 225 -16.98 12.10 -2.07
N TRP A 226 -15.65 11.98 -2.11
CA TRP A 226 -14.78 12.92 -1.40
C TRP A 226 -14.71 14.25 -2.16
N GLU A 227 -15.44 15.25 -1.68
CA GLU A 227 -15.54 16.60 -2.28
C GLU A 227 -14.68 17.64 -1.54
N LYS A 228 -14.32 17.39 -0.28
CA LYS A 228 -13.50 18.32 0.52
C LYS A 228 -12.03 17.93 0.48
N ASP A 229 -11.30 18.60 -0.40
CA ASP A 229 -9.85 18.51 -0.52
C ASP A 229 -9.19 19.22 0.68
N TYR A 230 -9.03 18.51 1.80
CA TYR A 230 -8.00 18.89 2.77
C TYR A 230 -6.65 18.61 2.12
N ASN A 231 -6.22 19.54 1.27
CA ASN A 231 -5.01 19.40 0.50
C ASN A 231 -3.84 19.68 1.44
N THR A 232 -3.24 18.62 1.99
CA THR A 232 -1.93 18.71 2.64
C THR A 232 -0.91 18.96 1.53
N ARG A 233 -0.80 20.22 1.10
CA ARG A 233 0.15 20.60 0.08
C ARG A 233 1.55 20.48 0.68
N ARG A 234 2.42 19.69 0.03
CA ARG A 234 3.84 19.70 0.39
C ARG A 234 4.34 21.13 0.39
N VAL A 235 5.18 21.47 1.35
CA VAL A 235 5.85 22.78 1.34
C VAL A 235 6.93 22.72 0.27
N ASP A 236 6.66 23.32 -0.88
CA ASP A 236 7.62 23.44 -1.98
C ASP A 236 8.79 24.34 -1.58
N HIS A 237 9.90 23.71 -1.18
CA HIS A 237 11.11 24.42 -0.80
C HIS A 237 11.96 24.89 -1.98
N SER A 238 11.62 24.52 -3.22
CA SER A 238 12.37 24.86 -4.44
C SER A 238 12.60 26.36 -4.64
N ASN A 239 11.67 27.20 -4.20
CA ASN A 239 11.74 28.67 -4.32
C ASN A 239 11.99 29.38 -2.98
N THR A 240 12.21 28.63 -1.90
CA THR A 240 12.50 29.21 -0.59
C THR A 240 14.01 29.33 -0.40
N ARG A 241 14.48 30.44 0.19
CA ARG A 241 15.91 30.62 0.44
C ARG A 241 16.37 29.55 1.42
N LEU A 242 17.52 28.92 1.16
CA LEU A 242 18.10 27.88 2.02
C LEU A 242 18.19 28.32 3.50
N ILE A 243 18.57 29.57 3.74
CA ILE A 243 18.63 30.15 5.10
C ILE A 243 17.27 30.10 5.82
N SER A 244 16.16 30.32 5.11
CA SER A 244 14.81 30.26 5.68
C SER A 244 14.32 28.82 5.94
N GLN A 245 14.97 27.83 5.35
CA GLN A 245 14.72 26.41 5.62
C GLN A 245 15.49 25.97 6.87
N ILE A 246 16.71 26.50 7.07
CA ILE A 246 17.56 26.23 8.23
C ILE A 246 17.02 26.94 9.48
N ASP A 247 16.62 28.21 9.37
CA ASP A 247 16.12 29.02 10.48
C ASP A 247 14.78 28.52 11.06
N ARG A 248 13.99 27.79 10.27
CA ARG A 248 12.75 27.15 10.76
C ARG A 248 13.02 25.91 11.63
N GLY A 249 14.29 25.50 11.75
CA GLY A 249 14.70 24.27 12.40
C GLY A 249 14.23 23.03 11.62
N PRO A 250 14.79 21.85 11.90
CA PRO A 250 14.32 20.57 11.40
C PRO A 250 13.04 20.13 12.13
N MET A 251 12.22 21.06 12.63
CA MET A 251 10.80 20.78 12.85
C MET A 251 10.18 20.65 11.46
N MET A 252 10.46 19.53 10.80
CA MET A 252 9.61 19.04 9.73
C MET A 252 8.22 18.96 10.35
N ASP A 253 7.31 19.83 9.92
CA ASP A 253 5.91 19.66 10.25
C ASP A 253 5.57 18.21 9.84
N ASP A 254 5.23 17.34 10.79
CA ASP A 254 4.92 15.93 10.51
C ASP A 254 3.88 15.81 9.39
N SER A 255 3.00 16.82 9.27
CA SER A 255 2.02 16.96 8.18
C SER A 255 2.66 17.11 6.79
N ASN A 256 3.79 17.81 6.66
CA ASN A 256 4.51 17.95 5.40
C ASN A 256 5.24 16.65 5.04
N LEU A 257 5.82 15.96 6.02
CA LEU A 257 6.40 14.63 5.83
C LEU A 257 5.37 13.61 5.36
N ASN A 258 4.22 13.57 6.03
CA ASN A 258 3.10 12.72 5.66
C ASN A 258 2.57 13.07 4.27
N ALA A 259 2.48 14.36 3.93
CA ALA A 259 2.10 14.81 2.59
C ALA A 259 3.04 14.27 1.51
N VAL A 260 4.36 14.36 1.73
CA VAL A 260 5.37 13.82 0.81
C VAL A 260 5.25 12.30 0.68
N PHE A 261 5.04 11.60 1.80
CA PHE A 261 4.81 10.15 1.79
C PHE A 261 3.57 9.77 0.95
N TYR A 262 2.42 10.39 1.21
CA TYR A 262 1.19 10.10 0.47
C TYR A 262 1.28 10.49 -1.00
N GLU A 263 2.00 11.56 -1.35
CA GLU A 263 2.26 11.93 -2.74
C GLU A 263 3.11 10.86 -3.43
N HIS A 264 4.18 10.38 -2.80
CA HIS A 264 5.02 9.33 -3.35
C HIS A 264 4.26 8.01 -3.50
N LEU A 265 3.52 7.61 -2.46
CA LEU A 265 2.66 6.44 -2.47
C LEU A 265 1.63 6.52 -3.61
N THR A 266 1.00 7.69 -3.80
CA THR A 266 0.04 7.91 -4.90
C THR A 266 0.72 7.75 -6.26
N ARG A 267 1.93 8.28 -6.46
CA ARG A 267 2.68 8.11 -7.72
C ARG A 267 3.10 6.66 -7.96
N SER A 268 3.52 5.95 -6.93
CA SER A 268 3.86 4.53 -7.05
C SER A 268 2.63 3.70 -7.42
N LEU A 269 1.49 3.93 -6.76
CA LEU A 269 0.24 3.25 -7.08
C LEU A 269 -0.25 3.61 -8.49
N GLN A 270 -0.06 4.85 -8.95
CA GLN A 270 -0.37 5.23 -10.33
C GLN A 270 0.42 4.41 -11.36
N ALA A 271 1.66 4.03 -11.04
CA ALA A 271 2.50 3.24 -11.92
C ALA A 271 2.19 1.73 -11.87
N SER A 272 1.90 1.17 -10.69
CA SER A 272 1.82 -0.29 -10.51
C SER A 272 0.39 -0.85 -10.35
N LEU A 273 -0.56 -0.09 -9.80
CA LEU A 273 -1.84 -0.62 -9.32
C LEU A 273 -2.66 -1.35 -10.40
N ALA A 274 -2.70 -0.81 -11.61
CA ALA A 274 -3.45 -1.43 -12.71
C ALA A 274 -2.89 -2.80 -13.10
N GLY A 275 -1.56 -2.95 -13.12
CA GLY A 275 -0.90 -4.23 -13.37
C GLY A 275 -1.11 -5.21 -12.21
N ASP A 276 -0.96 -4.73 -10.98
CA ASP A 276 -1.13 -5.55 -9.79
C ASP A 276 -2.57 -6.07 -9.63
N LEU A 277 -3.58 -5.30 -10.03
CA LEU A 277 -4.96 -5.75 -10.07
C LEU A 277 -5.20 -6.83 -11.13
N LEU A 278 -4.59 -6.72 -12.31
CA LEU A 278 -4.68 -7.76 -13.35
C LEU A 278 -3.98 -9.06 -12.96
N LEU A 279 -2.92 -8.98 -12.15
CA LEU A 279 -2.21 -10.14 -11.61
C LEU A 279 -2.89 -10.73 -10.37
N GLY A 280 -3.88 -10.03 -9.80
CA GLY A 280 -4.55 -10.40 -8.55
C GLY A 280 -3.67 -10.24 -7.31
N ARG A 281 -2.65 -9.36 -7.35
CA ARG A 281 -1.73 -9.08 -6.24
C ARG A 281 -2.37 -8.27 -5.12
N TRP A 282 -3.27 -7.35 -5.48
CA TRP A 282 -4.00 -6.50 -4.53
C TRP A 282 -5.29 -7.17 -4.06
N SER A 283 -6.12 -7.56 -5.02
CA SER A 283 -7.35 -8.33 -4.87
C SER A 283 -7.76 -8.80 -6.26
N SER A 284 -8.23 -10.03 -6.40
CA SER A 284 -8.66 -10.58 -7.70
C SER A 284 -10.04 -10.10 -8.14
N SER A 285 -10.89 -9.63 -7.22
CA SER A 285 -12.27 -9.23 -7.51
C SER A 285 -12.55 -7.81 -7.01
N VAL A 286 -12.01 -6.81 -7.69
CA VAL A 286 -12.28 -5.41 -7.38
C VAL A 286 -13.50 -4.90 -8.12
N GLN A 287 -14.40 -4.24 -7.39
CA GLN A 287 -15.54 -3.52 -7.92
C GLN A 287 -15.37 -1.99 -7.75
N PRO A 288 -15.93 -1.18 -8.66
CA PRO A 288 -16.09 0.27 -8.50
C PRO A 288 -16.83 0.57 -7.20
N GLY A 289 -16.24 1.41 -6.34
CA GLY A 289 -16.76 1.75 -5.01
C GLY A 289 -16.09 1.01 -3.86
N ASP A 290 -15.22 0.02 -4.13
CA ASP A 290 -14.53 -0.71 -3.08
C ASP A 290 -13.48 0.18 -2.38
N CYS A 291 -13.45 0.11 -1.06
CA CYS A 291 -12.50 0.82 -0.20
C CYS A 291 -11.52 -0.18 0.43
N PHE A 292 -10.23 0.11 0.34
CA PHE A 292 -9.15 -0.65 0.94
C PHE A 292 -8.42 0.21 1.97
N ILE A 293 -8.03 -0.39 3.09
CA ILE A 293 -7.17 0.23 4.08
C ILE A 293 -5.80 -0.41 3.94
N LEU A 294 -4.80 0.40 3.58
CA LEU A 294 -3.40 0.01 3.64
C LEU A 294 -2.89 0.38 5.03
N ALA A 295 -2.49 -0.64 5.79
CA ALA A 295 -1.83 -0.48 7.07
C ALA A 295 -0.32 -0.71 6.91
N SER A 296 0.47 0.20 7.44
CA SER A 296 1.93 0.08 7.55
C SER A 296 2.35 0.45 8.98
N PHE A 297 3.56 0.08 9.39
CA PHE A 297 4.09 0.45 10.70
C PHE A 297 4.19 1.97 10.92
N TYR A 298 4.30 2.74 9.84
CA TYR A 298 4.48 4.19 9.90
C TYR A 298 3.17 4.95 9.70
N LEU A 299 2.43 4.66 8.63
CA LEU A 299 1.27 5.42 8.20
C LEU A 299 0.19 4.51 7.61
N ASN A 300 -1.06 4.86 7.90
CA ASN A 300 -2.24 4.18 7.37
C ASN A 300 -2.86 5.04 6.25
N SER A 301 -3.32 4.40 5.19
CA SER A 301 -4.02 5.10 4.10
C SER A 301 -5.26 4.36 3.66
N LEU A 302 -6.27 5.12 3.24
CA LEU A 302 -7.48 4.61 2.62
C LEU A 302 -7.37 4.82 1.11
N VAL A 303 -7.51 3.72 0.36
CA VAL A 303 -7.53 3.71 -1.10
C VAL A 303 -8.93 3.35 -1.56
N HIS A 304 -9.60 4.29 -2.22
CA HIS A 304 -10.94 4.11 -2.76
C HIS A 304 -10.87 3.98 -4.28
N ILE A 305 -11.41 2.89 -4.81
CA ILE A 305 -11.41 2.62 -6.25
C ILE A 305 -12.69 3.18 -6.86
N ILE A 306 -12.56 4.19 -7.73
CA ILE A 306 -13.71 4.87 -8.34
C ILE A 306 -14.19 4.08 -9.55
N GLU A 307 -13.29 3.77 -10.47
CA GLU A 307 -13.62 3.03 -11.70
C GLU A 307 -12.52 2.03 -12.05
N VAL A 308 -12.96 0.88 -12.54
CA VAL A 308 -12.08 -0.18 -13.09
C VAL A 308 -12.62 -0.57 -14.45
N GLY A 309 -11.76 -0.56 -15.48
CA GLY A 309 -12.16 -1.00 -16.80
C GLY A 309 -10.97 -1.17 -17.74
N ASN A 310 -10.89 -2.35 -18.38
CA ASN A 310 -9.97 -2.65 -19.48
C ASN A 310 -8.52 -2.16 -19.30
N GLY A 311 -7.92 -2.41 -18.12
CA GLY A 311 -6.55 -2.00 -17.81
C GLY A 311 -6.39 -0.56 -17.30
N PHE A 312 -7.48 0.19 -17.20
CA PHE A 312 -7.51 1.50 -16.54
C PHE A 312 -8.17 1.39 -15.17
N VAL A 313 -7.59 2.10 -14.20
CA VAL A 313 -8.07 2.16 -12.83
C VAL A 313 -7.98 3.60 -12.37
N THR A 314 -9.07 4.13 -11.85
CA THR A 314 -9.10 5.44 -11.20
C THR A 314 -9.34 5.23 -9.72
N PHE A 315 -8.51 5.86 -8.90
CA PHE A 315 -8.57 5.72 -7.45
C PHE A 315 -8.35 7.06 -6.76
N GLN A 316 -8.80 7.15 -5.52
CA GLN A 316 -8.56 8.24 -4.59
C GLN A 316 -7.82 7.68 -3.38
N LEU A 317 -6.73 8.34 -2.99
CA LEU A 317 -5.97 8.01 -1.79
C LEU A 317 -6.18 9.10 -0.74
N ARG A 318 -6.44 8.67 0.50
CA ARG A 318 -6.55 9.56 1.65
C ARG A 318 -5.69 9.03 2.79
N GLY A 319 -4.85 9.88 3.35
CA GLY A 319 -4.12 9.57 4.58
C GLY A 319 -5.06 9.42 5.77
N LEU A 320 -4.87 8.37 6.56
CA LEU A 320 -5.54 8.17 7.84
C LEU A 320 -4.55 8.52 8.95
N GLU A 321 -4.51 9.79 9.31
CA GLU A 321 -3.69 10.28 10.43
C GLU A 321 -4.44 10.13 11.75
N PHE A 322 -4.15 9.05 12.46
CA PHE A 322 -4.70 8.79 13.78
C PHE A 322 -3.95 9.62 14.83
N ARG A 323 -4.34 10.88 15.03
CA ARG A 323 -3.77 11.70 16.10
C ARG A 323 -4.32 11.26 17.46
N GLY A 324 -3.53 10.44 18.16
CA GLY A 324 -3.37 10.41 19.64
C GLY A 324 -4.60 10.22 20.54
N THR A 325 -5.79 9.91 20.02
CA THR A 325 -6.93 9.54 20.88
C THR A 325 -6.91 8.04 21.16
N TYR A 326 -7.32 7.65 22.36
CA TYR A 326 -7.41 6.24 22.75
C TYR A 326 -8.33 5.43 21.83
N CYS A 327 -9.41 6.04 21.34
CA CYS A 327 -10.32 5.41 20.37
C CYS A 327 -9.62 5.12 19.04
N HIS A 328 -8.85 6.09 18.52
CA HIS A 328 -8.10 5.90 17.29
C HIS A 328 -7.00 4.85 17.42
N GLN A 329 -6.31 4.81 18.56
CA GLN A 329 -5.29 3.78 18.81
C GLN A 329 -5.92 2.38 18.86
N ARG A 330 -7.07 2.22 19.53
CA ARG A 330 -7.80 0.96 19.55
C ARG A 330 -8.29 0.52 18.16
N GLU A 331 -8.71 1.45 17.31
CA GLU A 331 -9.08 1.14 15.93
C GLU A 331 -7.89 0.65 15.11
N VAL A 332 -6.72 1.29 15.25
CA VAL A 332 -5.50 0.85 14.57
C VAL A 332 -5.04 -0.52 15.07
N GLU A 333 -5.02 -0.71 16.39
CA GLU A 333 -4.66 -1.99 17.00
C GLU A 333 -5.62 -3.11 16.54
N ALA A 334 -6.92 -2.85 16.45
CA ALA A 334 -7.90 -3.83 15.94
C ALA A 334 -7.71 -4.18 14.45
N ILE A 335 -7.09 -3.29 13.66
CA ILE A 335 -6.76 -3.55 12.25
C ILE A 335 -5.41 -4.27 12.13
N SER A 336 -4.44 -3.97 13.01
CA SER A 336 -3.10 -4.56 12.97
C SER A 336 -2.95 -5.84 13.79
N GLU A 337 -3.93 -6.19 14.62
CA GLU A 337 -3.91 -7.43 15.39
C GLU A 337 -4.03 -8.66 14.47
N ASP A 338 -3.01 -9.51 14.49
CA ASP A 338 -3.00 -10.76 13.75
C ASP A 338 -3.99 -11.75 14.39
N VAL A 339 -5.18 -11.89 13.79
CA VAL A 339 -6.26 -12.80 14.22
C VAL A 339 -5.84 -14.30 14.23
N THR A 340 -4.63 -14.61 13.77
CA THR A 340 -4.06 -15.97 13.78
C THR A 340 -3.53 -16.41 15.15
N GLU A 341 -3.24 -15.47 16.06
CA GLU A 341 -2.86 -15.75 17.45
C GLU A 341 -4.12 -15.95 18.31
N GLY A 342 -4.72 -17.14 18.21
CA GLY A 342 -6.00 -17.43 18.84
C GLY A 342 -5.97 -17.38 20.37
N VAL A 343 -6.83 -16.55 20.95
CA VAL A 343 -7.25 -16.66 22.36
C VAL A 343 -8.07 -17.95 22.52
N GLY A 344 -7.64 -18.85 23.40
CA GLY A 344 -8.31 -20.13 23.64
C GLY A 344 -9.79 -19.96 24.05
N CYS A 345 -10.63 -20.93 23.68
CA CYS A 345 -12.00 -21.01 24.19
C CYS A 345 -11.97 -21.45 25.67
N CYS A 346 -12.82 -20.84 26.50
CA CYS A 346 -12.80 -20.91 27.97
C CYS A 346 -12.91 -22.32 28.61
N CYS A 347 -13.15 -23.39 27.83
CA CYS A 347 -13.27 -24.75 28.39
C CYS A 347 -12.65 -25.87 27.53
N CYS A 348 -12.28 -25.62 26.27
CA CYS A 348 -11.73 -26.62 25.36
C CYS A 348 -10.83 -25.91 24.36
N SER A 349 -9.54 -26.19 24.37
CA SER A 349 -8.63 -25.85 23.29
C SER A 349 -8.45 -27.09 22.41
N PRO A 350 -9.36 -27.40 21.47
CA PRO A 350 -9.04 -28.36 20.44
C PRO A 350 -7.82 -27.80 19.71
N GLY A 351 -6.69 -28.50 19.81
CA GLY A 351 -5.46 -28.11 19.13
C GLY A 351 -5.74 -27.91 17.64
N SER A 352 -5.19 -26.86 17.04
CA SER A 352 -5.26 -26.67 15.59
C SER A 352 -4.33 -27.67 14.90
N LEU A 353 -4.79 -28.20 13.77
CA LEU A 353 -3.91 -28.95 12.86
C LEU A 353 -2.83 -28.00 12.31
N PRO A 354 -1.59 -28.48 12.06
CA PRO A 354 -0.52 -27.63 11.56
C PRO A 354 -0.93 -26.98 10.23
N GLY A 355 -0.96 -25.65 10.20
CA GLY A 355 -1.35 -24.85 9.04
C GLY A 355 -2.85 -24.51 8.93
N MET A 356 -3.71 -25.03 9.81
CA MET A 356 -5.12 -24.67 9.90
C MET A 356 -5.37 -23.67 11.03
N LEU A 357 -6.38 -22.83 10.86
CA LEU A 357 -6.91 -21.97 11.92
C LEU A 357 -7.65 -22.82 12.95
N SER A 358 -7.68 -22.34 14.20
CA SER A 358 -8.58 -22.93 15.20
C SER A 358 -10.03 -22.73 14.77
N LEU A 359 -10.92 -23.64 15.17
CA LEU A 359 -12.36 -23.50 14.85
C LEU A 359 -12.94 -22.20 15.41
N ASN A 360 -12.46 -21.75 16.56
CA ASN A 360 -12.89 -20.49 17.18
C ASN A 360 -12.45 -19.28 16.33
N THR A 361 -11.18 -19.21 15.94
CA THR A 361 -10.68 -18.13 15.06
C THR A 361 -11.38 -18.15 13.70
N ALA A 362 -11.60 -19.33 13.12
CA ALA A 362 -12.34 -19.46 11.86
C ALA A 362 -13.81 -19.04 11.99
N TRP A 363 -14.44 -19.26 13.15
CA TRP A 363 -15.77 -18.77 13.45
C TRP A 363 -15.75 -17.25 13.56
N VAL A 364 -14.87 -16.66 14.38
CA VAL A 364 -14.77 -15.22 14.59
C VAL A 364 -14.54 -14.46 13.28
N LEU A 365 -13.64 -14.95 12.42
CA LEU A 365 -13.38 -14.35 11.10
C LEU A 365 -14.62 -14.24 10.20
N ARG A 366 -15.64 -15.10 10.40
CA ARG A 366 -16.91 -15.01 9.65
C ARG A 366 -17.83 -13.90 10.13
N TRP A 367 -17.59 -13.39 11.33
CA TRP A 367 -18.41 -12.37 11.99
C TRP A 367 -17.69 -11.03 12.15
N LEU A 368 -16.61 -10.82 11.40
CA LEU A 368 -15.95 -9.52 11.27
C LEU A 368 -16.61 -8.72 10.12
N ALA A 369 -16.70 -7.40 10.32
CA ALA A 369 -17.21 -6.48 9.30
C ALA A 369 -16.16 -6.13 8.23
N TRP A 370 -14.89 -6.44 8.48
CA TRP A 370 -13.77 -6.28 7.56
C TRP A 370 -13.04 -7.61 7.38
N GLU A 371 -12.30 -7.72 6.28
CA GLU A 371 -11.50 -8.89 5.94
C GLU A 371 -10.13 -8.46 5.44
N VAL A 372 -9.09 -9.17 5.86
CA VAL A 372 -7.74 -8.98 5.35
C VAL A 372 -7.64 -9.64 3.98
N VAL A 373 -7.73 -8.81 2.93
CA VAL A 373 -7.69 -9.29 1.54
C VAL A 373 -6.28 -9.81 1.18
N THR A 374 -5.26 -9.01 1.50
CA THR A 374 -3.85 -9.35 1.27
C THR A 374 -3.02 -9.02 2.49
N ALA A 375 -2.27 -10.00 2.98
CA ALA A 375 -1.46 -9.83 4.20
C ALA A 375 -0.18 -9.01 3.95
N LYS A 376 0.38 -9.09 2.74
CA LYS A 376 1.60 -8.37 2.36
C LYS A 376 1.49 -7.88 0.92
N TYR A 377 1.54 -6.56 0.76
CA TYR A 377 1.59 -5.90 -0.54
C TYR A 377 2.84 -5.00 -0.56
N ILE A 378 3.67 -5.18 -1.59
CA ILE A 378 4.97 -4.50 -1.71
C ILE A 378 4.78 -3.34 -2.68
N VAL A 379 5.10 -2.14 -2.19
CA VAL A 379 5.08 -0.90 -2.96
C VAL A 379 6.43 -0.23 -2.78
N ASP A 380 6.87 0.50 -3.80
CA ASP A 380 8.05 1.36 -3.65
C ASP A 380 7.76 2.40 -2.57
N GLY A 381 8.43 2.23 -1.45
CA GLY A 381 8.29 3.05 -0.26
C GLY A 381 9.20 4.27 -0.33
N TYR A 382 8.78 5.32 0.38
CA TYR A 382 9.60 6.49 0.65
C TYR A 382 10.16 6.39 2.06
N SER A 383 11.49 6.36 2.22
CA SER A 383 12.09 6.50 3.55
C SER A 383 12.20 7.96 3.93
N ILE A 384 11.64 8.31 5.09
CA ILE A 384 11.73 9.66 5.67
C ILE A 384 13.19 10.07 5.90
N THR A 385 14.06 9.09 6.20
CA THR A 385 15.50 9.33 6.40
C THR A 385 16.18 9.85 5.14
N ASP A 386 15.71 9.48 3.94
CA ASP A 386 16.31 9.87 2.67
C ASP A 386 16.17 11.37 2.39
N ASN A 387 15.05 12.01 2.77
CA ASN A 387 14.87 13.46 2.58
C ASN A 387 15.81 14.28 3.44
N SER A 388 15.91 13.88 4.71
CA SER A 388 16.73 14.58 5.70
C SER A 388 18.20 14.48 5.31
N ALA A 389 18.63 13.30 4.88
CA ALA A 389 19.97 13.04 4.38
C ALA A 389 20.25 13.81 3.08
N VAL A 390 19.37 13.76 2.07
CA VAL A 390 19.59 14.44 0.79
C VAL A 390 19.67 15.96 0.95
N ASN A 391 18.82 16.59 1.77
CA ASN A 391 18.89 18.04 1.97
C ASN A 391 20.15 18.45 2.77
N LEU A 392 20.51 17.70 3.82
CA LEU A 392 21.75 17.93 4.56
C LEU A 392 22.98 17.72 3.67
N LEU A 393 22.99 16.64 2.88
CA LEU A 393 24.09 16.28 1.99
C LEU A 393 24.18 17.23 0.80
N GLN A 394 23.09 17.69 0.19
CA GLN A 394 23.14 18.61 -0.96
C GLN A 394 23.76 19.96 -0.60
N VAL A 395 23.47 20.47 0.61
CA VAL A 395 24.11 21.67 1.15
C VAL A 395 25.59 21.41 1.38
N THR A 396 25.88 20.34 2.12
CA THR A 396 27.21 19.87 2.49
C THR A 396 28.14 19.62 1.27
N PHE A 397 27.65 18.95 0.23
CA PHE A 397 28.42 18.60 -0.97
C PHE A 397 28.67 19.78 -1.90
N ARG A 398 27.71 20.73 -2.03
CA ARG A 398 27.96 21.97 -2.79
C ARG A 398 29.07 22.80 -2.15
N PHE A 399 29.17 22.80 -0.82
CA PHE A 399 30.32 23.38 -0.14
C PHE A 399 31.61 22.63 -0.46
N GLN A 400 31.59 21.30 -0.53
CA GLN A 400 32.78 20.49 -0.87
C GLN A 400 33.39 20.86 -2.23
N VAL A 401 32.60 20.96 -3.30
CA VAL A 401 33.13 21.25 -4.66
C VAL A 401 33.76 22.65 -4.75
N THR A 402 33.23 23.61 -3.98
CA THR A 402 33.71 25.00 -4.01
C THR A 402 34.87 25.22 -3.03
N ALA A 403 34.89 24.50 -1.90
CA ALA A 403 35.91 24.61 -0.85
C ALA A 403 37.13 23.71 -1.10
N LEU A 404 37.02 22.63 -1.88
CA LEU A 404 38.16 21.74 -2.16
C LEU A 404 39.29 22.44 -2.92
N ARG A 405 38.98 23.35 -3.86
CA ARG A 405 40.02 24.08 -4.62
C ARG A 405 40.96 24.93 -3.74
N PRO A 406 40.48 25.78 -2.82
CA PRO A 406 41.35 26.52 -1.90
C PRO A 406 42.04 25.62 -0.86
N ILE A 407 41.39 24.53 -0.44
CA ILE A 407 42.00 23.56 0.49
C ILE A 407 43.14 22.81 -0.19
N GLU A 408 42.98 22.36 -1.44
CA GLU A 408 43.98 21.62 -2.21
C GLU A 408 45.18 22.49 -2.55
N SER A 409 44.95 23.73 -3.01
CA SER A 409 45.99 24.67 -3.43
C SER A 409 46.80 25.30 -2.29
N SER A 410 46.29 25.31 -1.06
CA SER A 410 46.98 25.91 0.10
C SER A 410 47.11 24.93 1.26
N SER A 411 48.34 24.51 1.56
CA SER A 411 48.65 23.73 2.77
C SER A 411 48.45 24.51 4.08
N ARG A 412 48.26 25.84 4.00
CA ARG A 412 48.00 26.73 5.15
C ARG A 412 46.55 27.16 5.26
N TYR A 413 45.63 26.40 4.64
CA TYR A 413 44.21 26.67 4.78
C TYR A 413 43.79 26.51 6.25
N VAL A 414 43.03 27.49 6.75
CA VAL A 414 42.42 27.51 8.09
C VAL A 414 40.94 27.80 7.94
N ASP A 415 40.10 27.00 8.57
CA ASP A 415 38.69 27.28 8.70
C ASP A 415 38.40 27.98 10.03
N LEU A 416 37.86 29.20 9.95
CA LEU A 416 37.63 30.11 11.08
C LEU A 416 36.17 30.07 11.56
N ASP A 417 35.47 28.96 11.33
CA ASP A 417 34.09 28.81 11.79
C ASP A 417 34.02 28.92 13.32
N PRO A 418 33.17 29.80 13.87
CA PRO A 418 33.02 29.96 15.32
C PRO A 418 32.48 28.72 16.03
N MET A 419 32.00 27.71 15.29
CA MET A 419 31.60 26.42 15.88
C MET A 419 32.77 25.54 16.31
N PHE A 420 33.97 25.77 15.79
CA PHE A 420 35.14 25.00 16.18
C PHE A 420 35.72 25.52 17.49
N GLY A 421 36.21 24.61 18.33
CA GLY A 421 36.75 24.99 19.62
C GLY A 421 37.77 24.00 20.17
N ALA A 422 38.75 24.57 20.86
CA ALA A 422 39.80 23.86 21.60
C ALA A 422 39.32 22.70 22.49
N ALA A 423 38.08 22.79 22.99
CA ALA A 423 37.52 21.80 23.91
C ALA A 423 37.01 20.54 23.21
N ASN A 424 36.62 20.64 21.93
CA ASN A 424 35.96 19.57 21.19
C ASN A 424 36.79 19.07 20.00
N ASP A 425 37.72 19.90 19.49
CA ASP A 425 38.50 19.66 18.28
C ASP A 425 39.99 19.56 18.61
N GLU A 426 40.58 18.36 18.45
CA GLU A 426 41.99 18.09 18.76
C GLU A 426 42.97 18.76 17.80
N ASP A 427 42.53 19.08 16.58
CA ASP A 427 43.29 19.75 15.53
C ASP A 427 43.05 21.27 15.49
N PHE A 428 42.43 21.84 16.54
CA PHE A 428 42.22 23.28 16.66
C PHE A 428 43.55 24.02 16.91
N ASP A 429 43.90 24.93 16.01
CA ASP A 429 45.12 25.73 16.13
C ASP A 429 44.84 27.01 16.95
N MET A 430 45.38 27.06 18.17
CA MET A 430 45.24 28.20 19.08
C MET A 430 45.83 29.50 18.52
N ASN A 431 46.82 29.43 17.64
CA ASN A 431 47.48 30.61 17.09
C ASN A 431 46.67 31.24 15.95
N LEU A 432 45.98 30.39 15.18
CA LEU A 432 45.17 30.81 14.03
C LEU A 432 43.68 30.91 14.37
N MET A 433 43.28 30.53 15.59
CA MET A 433 41.91 30.57 16.10
C MET A 433 40.92 29.82 15.20
N GLY A 434 41.31 28.64 14.72
CA GLY A 434 40.51 27.82 13.83
C GLY A 434 41.15 26.46 13.54
N VAL A 435 40.47 25.64 12.75
CA VAL A 435 40.96 24.31 12.38
C VAL A 435 41.81 24.42 11.13
N SER A 436 43.09 24.06 11.21
CA SER A 436 44.04 24.19 10.10
C SER A 436 44.30 22.86 9.41
N ARG A 437 44.49 22.88 8.09
CA ARG A 437 44.87 21.69 7.31
C ARG A 437 46.20 21.10 7.81
N HIS A 438 47.10 21.96 8.27
CA HIS A 438 48.40 21.56 8.80
C HIS A 438 48.27 20.75 10.10
N SER A 439 47.53 21.26 11.08
CA SER A 439 47.26 20.57 12.35
C SER A 439 46.53 19.24 12.14
N PHE A 440 45.55 19.21 11.21
CA PHE A 440 44.88 17.97 10.83
C PHE A 440 45.83 16.95 10.19
N ALA A 441 46.72 17.38 9.30
CA ALA A 441 47.69 16.48 8.69
C ALA A 441 48.64 15.91 9.76
N GLU A 442 49.14 16.72 10.69
CA GLU A 442 50.03 16.22 11.75
C GLU A 442 49.38 15.13 12.62
N LEU A 443 48.08 15.25 12.92
CA LEU A 443 47.36 14.26 13.72
C LEU A 443 46.98 13.01 12.91
N TYR A 444 46.39 13.19 11.73
CA TYR A 444 45.66 12.13 11.02
C TYR A 444 46.41 11.55 9.81
N GLU A 445 47.45 12.21 9.30
CA GLU A 445 48.23 11.71 8.16
C GLU A 445 48.85 10.32 8.41
N PRO A 446 49.42 9.98 9.58
CA PRO A 446 49.98 8.66 9.83
C PRO A 446 48.93 7.54 9.66
N TRP A 447 47.71 7.81 10.11
CA TRP A 447 46.60 6.87 9.99
C TRP A 447 46.07 6.78 8.56
N ILE A 448 45.91 7.92 7.87
CA ILE A 448 45.50 7.95 6.46
C ILE A 448 46.50 7.18 5.59
N ARG A 449 47.80 7.37 5.84
CA ARG A 449 48.87 6.67 5.12
C ARG A 449 48.82 5.16 5.35
N HIS A 450 48.57 4.73 6.59
CA HIS A 450 48.36 3.31 6.91
C HIS A 450 47.15 2.73 6.16
N CYS A 451 46.01 3.43 6.13
CA CYS A 451 44.81 2.99 5.41
C CYS A 451 45.03 2.88 3.90
N ILE A 452 45.78 3.81 3.29
CA ILE A 452 46.12 3.75 1.86
C ILE A 452 47.02 2.54 1.56
N GLN A 453 48.00 2.27 2.44
CA GLN A 453 48.91 1.12 2.30
C GLN A 453 48.18 -0.21 2.43
N GLU A 454 47.27 -0.35 3.40
CA GLU A 454 46.44 -1.55 3.57
C GLU A 454 45.52 -1.78 2.36
N ARG A 455 45.00 -0.72 1.74
CA ARG A 455 44.16 -0.82 0.54
C ARG A 455 44.96 -1.22 -0.71
N ALA A 456 46.19 -0.75 -0.84
CA ALA A 456 47.10 -1.13 -1.94
C ALA A 456 47.51 -2.62 -1.90
N LEU A 457 47.29 -3.31 -0.77
CA LEU A 457 47.47 -4.76 -0.67
C LEU A 457 46.30 -5.56 -1.28
N HIS A 458 45.11 -4.94 -1.43
CA HIS A 458 43.87 -5.60 -1.87
C HIS A 458 43.40 -5.21 -3.29
N ASP A 459 43.72 -4.00 -3.77
CA ASP A 459 43.38 -3.47 -5.11
C ASP A 459 44.63 -2.91 -5.83
N THR A 460 44.53 -2.61 -7.13
CA THR A 460 45.62 -2.00 -7.93
C THR A 460 46.21 -0.76 -7.24
N PRO A 461 47.55 -0.64 -7.13
CA PRO A 461 48.18 0.44 -6.38
C PRO A 461 47.85 1.80 -7.01
N LEU A 462 47.41 2.73 -6.17
CA LEU A 462 47.37 4.16 -6.50
C LEU A 462 48.77 4.59 -6.92
N SER A 463 48.90 5.26 -8.07
CA SER A 463 50.18 5.78 -8.55
C SER A 463 50.79 6.66 -7.48
N ASP A 464 52.05 6.36 -7.12
CA ASP A 464 52.88 6.93 -6.05
C ASP A 464 53.29 8.40 -6.34
N GLU A 465 52.39 9.20 -6.91
CA GLU A 465 52.57 10.63 -7.03
C GLU A 465 52.18 11.28 -5.70
N ASP A 466 53.10 12.01 -5.07
CA ASP A 466 52.88 12.80 -3.85
C ASP A 466 51.60 13.68 -3.92
N GLY A 467 51.17 14.04 -5.13
CA GLY A 467 49.93 14.77 -5.40
C GLY A 467 48.63 13.98 -5.16
N GLY A 468 48.67 12.65 -5.14
CA GLY A 468 47.53 11.79 -4.82
C GLY A 468 47.27 11.73 -3.31
N ILE A 469 48.32 11.50 -2.51
CA ILE A 469 48.24 11.47 -1.05
C ILE A 469 47.79 12.83 -0.51
N GLN A 470 48.36 13.92 -1.02
CA GLN A 470 47.94 15.27 -0.61
C GLN A 470 46.47 15.57 -0.96
N ARG A 471 45.96 15.03 -2.07
CA ARG A 471 44.54 15.13 -2.44
C ARG A 471 43.64 14.34 -1.51
N VAL A 472 44.04 13.14 -1.10
CA VAL A 472 43.31 12.33 -0.11
C VAL A 472 43.27 13.05 1.24
N ILE A 473 44.40 13.61 1.69
CA ILE A 473 44.45 14.40 2.93
C ILE A 473 43.56 15.64 2.85
N ALA A 474 43.61 16.38 1.73
CA ALA A 474 42.75 17.54 1.50
C ALA A 474 41.26 17.15 1.50
N PHE A 475 40.92 15.98 0.94
CA PHE A 475 39.56 15.45 0.94
C PHE A 475 39.11 15.04 2.35
N CYS A 476 39.92 14.31 3.09
CA CYS A 476 39.65 13.92 4.48
C CYS A 476 39.47 15.13 5.39
N PHE A 477 40.29 16.17 5.19
CA PHE A 477 40.17 17.44 5.91
C PHE A 477 38.88 18.18 5.54
N ALA A 478 38.55 18.30 4.25
CA ALA A 478 37.30 18.92 3.83
C ALA A 478 36.08 18.18 4.38
N LEU A 479 36.14 16.85 4.43
CA LEU A 479 35.09 16.00 4.99
C LEU A 479 34.96 16.16 6.51
N SER A 480 36.06 16.29 7.25
CA SER A 480 36.03 16.45 8.72
C SER A 480 35.40 17.78 9.14
N VAL A 481 35.80 18.88 8.49
CA VAL A 481 35.23 20.23 8.69
C VAL A 481 33.72 20.23 8.44
N VAL A 482 33.30 19.57 7.36
CA VAL A 482 31.89 19.43 6.99
C VAL A 482 31.13 18.58 7.99
N GLY A 483 31.66 17.41 8.38
CA GLY A 483 31.03 16.51 9.34
C GLY A 483 30.80 17.18 10.69
N ARG A 484 31.77 17.95 11.16
CA ARG A 484 31.67 18.74 12.39
C ARG A 484 30.60 19.84 12.31
N ARG A 485 30.52 20.55 11.19
CA ARG A 485 29.46 21.56 10.96
C ARG A 485 28.06 20.94 10.96
N ALA A 486 27.90 19.81 10.28
CA ALA A 486 26.64 19.07 10.23
C ALA A 486 26.25 18.53 11.62
N LEU A 487 27.20 17.97 12.37
CA LEU A 487 26.98 17.47 13.73
C LEU A 487 26.67 18.60 14.72
N ALA A 488 27.35 19.74 14.63
CA ALA A 488 27.07 20.90 15.49
C ALA A 488 25.67 21.49 15.21
N SER A 489 25.28 21.58 13.94
CA SER A 489 23.92 21.98 13.54
C SER A 489 22.87 20.97 14.02
N ALA A 490 23.17 19.67 13.96
CA ALA A 490 22.31 18.62 14.49
C ALA A 490 22.22 18.65 16.02
N ALA A 491 23.32 18.96 16.74
CA ALA A 491 23.36 19.00 18.20
C ALA A 491 22.61 20.20 18.79
N HIS A 492 22.58 21.34 18.09
CA HIS A 492 21.79 22.51 18.49
C HIS A 492 20.28 22.29 18.39
N ASN A 493 19.85 21.40 17.50
CA ASN A 493 18.46 20.96 17.40
C ASN A 493 18.28 19.75 18.32
N ARG A 494 17.47 19.85 19.38
CA ARG A 494 17.33 18.85 20.47
C ARG A 494 16.81 17.44 20.07
N HIS A 495 16.98 17.01 18.81
CA HIS A 495 16.55 15.73 18.26
C HIS A 495 17.75 14.82 17.98
N ALA A 496 17.98 13.85 18.87
CA ALA A 496 19.02 12.80 18.69
C ALA A 496 18.90 12.06 17.34
N ASN A 497 17.66 11.91 16.83
CA ASN A 497 17.36 11.21 15.58
C ASN A 497 17.97 11.88 14.32
N ALA A 498 18.22 13.20 14.35
CA ALA A 498 18.83 13.91 13.23
C ALA A 498 20.33 13.60 13.11
N ALA A 499 21.02 13.48 14.24
CA ALA A 499 22.43 13.08 14.28
C ALA A 499 22.60 11.60 13.87
N GLU A 500 21.73 10.71 14.33
CA GLU A 500 21.71 9.29 13.91
C GLU A 500 21.43 9.15 12.42
N SER A 501 20.46 9.90 11.87
CA SER A 501 20.15 9.90 10.43
C SER A 501 21.32 10.42 9.59
N PHE A 502 22.04 11.44 10.08
CA PHE A 502 23.24 11.95 9.43
C PHE A 502 24.38 10.92 9.43
N LEU A 503 24.65 10.29 10.58
CA LEU A 503 25.68 9.26 10.69
C LEU A 503 25.36 8.05 9.81
N TYR A 504 24.09 7.65 9.74
CA TYR A 504 23.63 6.60 8.85
C TYR A 504 23.82 6.97 7.37
N GLY A 505 23.45 8.20 6.98
CA GLY A 505 23.66 8.70 5.62
C GLY A 505 25.13 8.79 5.22
N LEU A 506 26.00 9.23 6.14
CA LEU A 506 27.45 9.27 5.93
C LEU A 506 28.03 7.85 5.79
N HIS A 507 27.59 6.90 6.61
CA HIS A 507 27.98 5.51 6.51
C HIS A 507 27.54 4.87 5.19
N ALA A 508 26.29 5.09 4.76
CA ALA A 508 25.75 4.60 3.49
C ALA A 508 26.49 5.18 2.27
N LEU A 509 26.92 6.44 2.35
CA LEU A 509 27.75 7.09 1.34
C LEU A 509 29.09 6.38 1.16
N PHE A 510 29.80 6.09 2.25
CA PHE A 510 31.11 5.40 2.21
C PHE A 510 30.99 3.92 1.85
N LYS A 511 29.86 3.30 2.16
CA LYS A 511 29.55 1.92 1.78
C LYS A 511 29.22 1.76 0.29
N GLY A 512 28.92 2.87 -0.41
CA GLY A 512 28.58 2.87 -1.84
C GLY A 512 27.15 2.36 -2.13
N ASP A 513 26.28 2.30 -1.12
CA ASP A 513 24.91 1.74 -1.22
C ASP A 513 23.87 2.73 -1.79
N PHE A 514 24.28 3.91 -2.28
CA PHE A 514 23.35 4.82 -2.95
C PHE A 514 22.92 4.25 -4.31
N ARG A 515 21.69 3.75 -4.37
CA ARG A 515 21.02 3.42 -5.64
C ARG A 515 20.84 4.71 -6.45
N GLU A 516 21.32 4.69 -7.70
CA GLU A 516 21.13 5.75 -8.68
C GLU A 516 19.63 6.01 -8.93
N PHE A 517 19.05 6.97 -8.21
CA PHE A 517 17.68 7.42 -8.49
C PHE A 517 17.70 8.70 -9.31
N GLY A 518 17.38 8.56 -10.60
CA GLY A 518 16.72 9.59 -11.39
C GLY A 518 17.58 10.73 -11.92
N ARG A 519 17.37 11.06 -13.20
CA ARG A 519 17.92 12.22 -13.93
C ARG A 519 17.70 13.54 -13.17
N LEU A 520 18.67 13.93 -12.36
CA LEU A 520 18.97 15.32 -12.10
C LEU A 520 20.38 15.54 -12.64
N ASP A 521 20.47 16.39 -13.66
CA ASP A 521 21.69 16.85 -14.34
C ASP A 521 22.62 17.60 -13.37
N VAL A 522 23.08 16.90 -12.33
CA VAL A 522 24.28 17.25 -11.59
C VAL A 522 25.37 16.45 -12.26
N ASN A 523 26.42 17.11 -12.77
CA ASN A 523 27.53 16.47 -13.47
C ASN A 523 28.20 15.37 -12.60
N TRP A 524 27.67 14.14 -12.64
CA TRP A 524 28.22 12.92 -12.06
C TRP A 524 29.49 12.45 -12.78
N SER A 525 29.84 13.10 -13.88
CA SER A 525 31.07 12.92 -14.67
C SER A 525 32.35 13.11 -13.85
N TRP A 526 32.32 13.87 -12.75
CA TRP A 526 33.45 13.97 -11.82
C TRP A 526 33.53 12.82 -10.79
N TRP A 527 32.42 12.12 -10.54
CA TRP A 527 32.38 11.00 -9.60
C TRP A 527 32.98 9.72 -10.19
N MET A 528 32.75 9.46 -11.49
CA MET A 528 33.51 8.45 -12.23
C MET A 528 35.00 8.77 -12.28
N PHE A 529 35.37 10.05 -12.30
CA PHE A 529 36.77 10.48 -12.24
C PHE A 529 37.39 10.15 -10.87
N LEU A 530 36.68 10.44 -9.77
CA LEU A 530 37.11 10.13 -8.39
C LEU A 530 37.19 8.62 -8.09
N LYS A 531 36.26 7.81 -8.60
CA LYS A 531 36.31 6.34 -8.47
C LYS A 531 37.42 5.69 -9.32
N SER A 532 37.99 6.43 -10.29
CA SER A 532 39.17 5.99 -11.06
C SER A 532 40.50 6.46 -10.46
N GLN A 533 40.44 7.34 -9.46
CA GLN A 533 41.60 7.96 -8.79
C GLN A 533 41.70 7.56 -7.31
N LEU A 534 40.76 6.74 -6.83
CA LEU A 534 40.75 6.01 -5.56
C LEU A 534 40.76 4.54 -5.89
#